data_AF-A0A8J5FDE3-F1
#
_entry.id   AF-A0A8J5FDE3-F1
#
_cell.length_a   1.000
_cell.length_b   1.000
_cell.length_c   1.000
_cell.angle_alpha   90.00
_cell.angle_beta   90.00
_cell.angle_gamma   90.00
#
_symmetry.space_group_name_H-M   'P 1'
#
loop_
_entity.id
_entity.type
_entity.pdbx_description
1 polymer ?
#
loop_
_entity_poly.entity_id
_entity_poly.type
_entity_poly.pdbx_seq_one_letter_code
_entity_poly.pdbx_strand_id
1 'polypeptide(L)'
;MYFNVYPSYMQALSMFLIVYAINDPLDEGSNHILSILGTLMYMFTFALGAGPVTGIIIPELSSAQTRSKVMGFSFSVHWVCNFLVGLYFLELVDKFGVGPVYGSFGAVSLISAIFAAYFIVETKGRSLEEIEMSMNARLPAKDK
;
A
#
# COMPACT_ATOMS: atom_id res chain seq x y z
N MET A 1 -4.96 -16.43 -6.37
CA MET A 1 -3.75 -15.59 -6.47
C MET A 1 -2.97 -15.75 -5.16
N TYR A 2 -1.66 -16.05 -5.14
CA TYR A 2 -0.90 -15.91 -3.87
C TYR A 2 -1.11 -14.47 -3.37
N PHE A 3 -1.27 -14.22 -2.07
CA PHE A 3 -1.09 -12.89 -1.50
C PHE A 3 0.37 -12.51 -1.69
N ASN A 4 0.63 -12.13 -2.93
CA ASN A 4 1.94 -11.93 -3.42
C ASN A 4 2.26 -10.50 -3.04
N VAL A 5 3.19 -10.32 -2.10
CA VAL A 5 3.69 -9.02 -1.68
C VAL A 5 4.62 -8.40 -2.72
N TYR A 6 5.02 -9.14 -3.77
CA TYR A 6 5.91 -8.64 -4.82
C TYR A 6 5.39 -7.35 -5.49
N PRO A 7 4.11 -7.19 -5.88
CA PRO A 7 3.58 -5.92 -6.37
C PRO A 7 3.77 -4.75 -5.40
N SER A 8 3.64 -4.96 -4.08
CA SER A 8 3.85 -3.90 -3.07
C SER A 8 5.34 -3.50 -2.95
N TYR A 9 6.26 -4.45 -3.07
CA TYR A 9 7.70 -4.14 -3.13
C TYR A 9 8.07 -3.40 -4.43
N MET A 10 7.49 -3.81 -5.57
CA MET A 10 7.69 -3.12 -6.85
C MET A 10 7.13 -1.70 -6.83
N GLN A 11 6.05 -1.47 -6.10
CA GLN A 11 5.48 -0.15 -5.89
C GLN A 11 6.46 0.78 -5.15
N ALA A 12 7.06 0.30 -4.05
CA ALA A 12 8.09 1.05 -3.34
C ALA A 12 9.30 1.34 -4.23
N LEU A 13 9.79 0.33 -4.96
CA LEU A 13 10.91 0.47 -5.91
C LEU A 13 10.63 1.54 -6.97
N SER A 14 9.42 1.58 -7.52
CA SER A 14 9.03 2.57 -8.53
C SER A 14 9.09 4.01 -8.00
N MET A 15 8.73 4.23 -6.73
CA MET A 15 8.87 5.55 -6.09
C MET A 15 10.33 5.95 -5.90
N PHE A 16 11.20 5.02 -5.49
CA PHE A 16 12.64 5.29 -5.41
C PHE A 16 13.28 5.55 -6.78
N LEU A 17 12.79 4.90 -7.84
CA LEU A 17 13.21 5.18 -9.22
C LEU A 17 12.86 6.62 -9.64
N ILE A 18 11.65 7.10 -9.29
CA ILE A 18 11.24 8.49 -9.56
C ILE A 18 12.14 9.46 -8.79
N VAL A 19 12.43 9.19 -7.52
CA VAL A 19 13.34 10.02 -6.72
C VAL A 19 14.73 10.04 -7.33
N TYR A 20 15.25 8.91 -7.80
CA TYR A 20 16.53 8.85 -8.49
C TYR A 20 16.50 9.72 -9.75
N ALA A 21 15.48 9.58 -10.61
CA ALA A 21 15.30 10.38 -11.81
C ALA A 21 15.26 11.90 -11.56
N ILE A 22 14.75 12.32 -10.41
CA ILE A 22 14.66 13.75 -10.05
C ILE A 22 16.00 14.31 -9.57
N ASN A 23 16.86 13.49 -8.95
CA ASN A 23 18.11 13.94 -8.34
C ASN A 23 19.36 13.72 -9.21
N ASP A 24 19.26 12.90 -10.27
CA ASP A 24 20.40 12.56 -11.13
C ASP A 24 20.67 13.69 -12.15
N PRO A 25 21.94 14.08 -12.41
CA PRO A 25 22.28 15.14 -13.36
C PRO A 25 22.30 14.64 -14.81
N LEU A 26 21.37 13.74 -15.17
CA LEU A 26 21.15 13.34 -16.56
C LEU A 26 20.50 14.47 -17.36
N ASP A 27 20.39 14.32 -18.68
CA ASP A 27 19.68 15.28 -19.50
C ASP A 27 18.20 15.39 -19.08
N GLU A 28 17.64 16.60 -19.17
CA GLU A 28 16.26 16.88 -18.73
C GLU A 28 15.23 15.98 -19.45
N GLY A 29 15.48 15.59 -20.69
CA GLY A 29 14.62 14.69 -21.45
C GLY A 29 14.54 13.30 -20.84
N SER A 30 15.70 12.71 -20.52
CA SER A 30 15.80 11.41 -19.88
C SER A 30 15.19 11.40 -18.47
N ASN A 31 15.37 12.46 -17.68
CA ASN A 31 14.78 12.58 -16.34
C ASN A 31 13.24 12.61 -16.37
N HIS A 32 12.65 13.33 -17.33
CA HIS A 32 11.20 13.34 -17.53
C HIS A 32 10.67 11.97 -17.95
N ILE A 33 11.33 11.31 -18.92
CA ILE A 33 10.93 9.97 -19.38
C ILE A 33 11.01 8.96 -18.23
N LEU A 34 12.08 8.97 -17.44
CA LEU A 34 12.26 8.04 -16.33
C LEU A 34 11.22 8.26 -15.22
N SER A 35 10.87 9.51 -14.93
CA SER A 35 9.80 9.86 -13.98
C SER A 35 8.42 9.38 -14.43
N ILE A 36 8.11 9.52 -15.74
CA ILE A 36 6.87 9.02 -16.33
C ILE A 36 6.82 7.49 -16.27
N LEU A 37 7.90 6.81 -16.66
CA LEU A 37 7.99 5.35 -16.60
C LEU A 37 7.83 4.82 -15.17
N GLY A 38 8.48 5.46 -14.19
CA GLY A 38 8.31 5.13 -12.78
C GLY A 38 6.86 5.29 -12.32
N THR A 39 6.20 6.36 -12.74
CA THR A 39 4.78 6.61 -12.41
C THR A 39 3.86 5.56 -13.02
N LEU A 40 4.08 5.19 -14.29
CA LEU A 40 3.29 4.14 -14.95
C LEU A 40 3.50 2.77 -14.31
N MET A 41 4.74 2.45 -13.92
CA MET A 41 5.06 1.22 -13.19
C MET A 41 4.38 1.19 -11.82
N TYR A 42 4.35 2.32 -11.10
CA TYR A 42 3.61 2.46 -9.85
C TYR A 42 2.11 2.19 -10.05
N MET A 43 1.49 2.78 -11.08
CA MET A 43 0.07 2.58 -11.38
C MET A 43 -0.25 1.13 -11.75
N PHE A 44 0.58 0.51 -12.59
CA PHE A 44 0.41 -0.88 -13.01
C PHE A 44 0.52 -1.86 -11.83
N THR A 45 1.53 -1.69 -10.97
CA THR A 45 1.72 -2.54 -9.79
C THR A 45 0.63 -2.34 -8.74
N PHE A 46 0.15 -1.10 -8.56
CA PHE A 46 -1.02 -0.81 -7.73
C PHE A 46 -2.27 -1.55 -8.21
N ALA A 47 -2.53 -1.53 -9.52
CA ALA A 47 -3.68 -2.19 -10.12
C ALA A 47 -3.67 -3.72 -9.97
N LEU A 48 -2.49 -4.34 -9.90
CA LEU A 48 -2.35 -5.78 -9.69
C LEU A 48 -2.37 -6.20 -8.21
N GLY A 49 -1.94 -5.31 -7.32
CA GLY A 49 -1.76 -5.59 -5.90
C GLY A 49 -2.70 -4.77 -5.04
N ALA A 50 -2.19 -3.68 -4.48
CA ALA A 50 -2.83 -2.93 -3.41
C ALA A 50 -4.27 -2.48 -3.72
N GLY A 51 -4.63 -2.21 -4.98
CA GLY A 51 -5.99 -1.86 -5.37
C GLY A 51 -7.00 -2.99 -5.12
N PRO A 52 -7.04 -4.04 -5.96
CA PRO A 52 -8.03 -5.11 -5.84
C PRO A 52 -7.82 -6.00 -4.60
N VAL A 53 -6.57 -6.23 -4.19
CA VAL A 53 -6.27 -7.20 -3.14
C VAL A 53 -6.70 -6.70 -1.76
N THR A 54 -6.51 -5.41 -1.43
CA THR A 54 -6.98 -4.87 -0.15
C THR A 54 -8.50 -4.92 -0.03
N GLY A 55 -9.21 -4.64 -1.14
CA GLY A 55 -10.67 -4.73 -1.18
C GLY A 55 -11.22 -6.13 -0.91
N ILE A 56 -10.45 -7.17 -1.18
CA ILE A 56 -10.81 -8.58 -0.94
C ILE A 56 -10.39 -9.05 0.46
N ILE A 57 -9.20 -8.66 0.92
CA ILE A 57 -8.65 -9.17 2.17
C ILE A 57 -9.30 -8.56 3.41
N ILE A 58 -9.63 -7.27 3.38
CA ILE A 58 -10.31 -6.61 4.52
C ILE A 58 -11.60 -7.36 4.90
N PRO A 59 -12.51 -7.72 3.97
CA PRO A 59 -13.69 -8.47 4.33
C PRO A 59 -13.41 -9.94 4.68
N GLU A 60 -12.38 -10.57 4.12
CA GLU A 60 -11.98 -11.95 4.43
C GLU A 60 -11.39 -12.10 5.85
N LEU A 61 -10.62 -11.11 6.31
CA LEU A 61 -10.07 -11.06 7.68
C LEU A 61 -11.08 -10.60 8.71
N SER A 62 -12.25 -10.12 8.28
CA SER A 62 -13.29 -9.63 9.18
C SER A 62 -14.33 -10.73 9.45
N SER A 63 -14.83 -10.78 10.69
CA SER A 63 -15.93 -11.67 11.02
C SER A 63 -17.22 -11.25 10.30
N ALA A 64 -18.07 -12.22 9.98
CA ALA A 64 -19.31 -11.96 9.22
C ALA A 64 -20.19 -10.85 9.84
N GLN A 65 -20.18 -10.73 11.17
CA GLN A 65 -20.97 -9.73 11.92
C GLN A 65 -20.38 -8.31 11.87
N THR A 66 -19.06 -8.17 11.67
CA THR A 66 -18.35 -6.88 11.74
C THR A 66 -17.83 -6.40 10.39
N ARG A 67 -17.89 -7.24 9.35
CA ARG A 67 -17.41 -6.98 8.00
C ARG A 67 -17.77 -5.61 7.46
N SER A 68 -19.06 -5.25 7.46
CA SER A 68 -19.51 -3.96 6.94
C SER A 68 -18.96 -2.76 7.72
N LYS A 69 -18.78 -2.91 9.05
CA LYS A 69 -18.22 -1.85 9.91
C LYS A 69 -16.74 -1.65 9.64
N VAL A 70 -15.98 -2.75 9.55
CA VAL A 70 -14.53 -2.73 9.27
C VAL A 70 -14.26 -2.14 7.88
N MET A 71 -15.05 -2.54 6.88
CA MET A 71 -14.97 -2.00 5.52
C MET A 71 -15.26 -0.50 5.48
N GLY A 72 -16.38 -0.07 6.09
CA GLY A 72 -16.76 1.34 6.11
C GLY A 72 -15.72 2.22 6.81
N PHE A 73 -15.19 1.77 7.94
CA PHE A 73 -14.12 2.47 8.64
C PHE A 73 -12.83 2.56 7.81
N SER A 74 -12.39 1.44 7.23
CA SER A 74 -11.18 1.39 6.41
C SER A 74 -11.27 2.32 5.20
N PHE A 75 -12.42 2.34 4.51
CA PHE A 75 -12.65 3.22 3.38
C PHE A 75 -12.72 4.69 3.80
N SER A 76 -13.32 4.99 4.95
CA SER A 76 -13.36 6.35 5.50
C SER A 76 -11.95 6.86 5.80
N VAL A 77 -11.12 6.04 6.46
CA VAL A 77 -9.71 6.37 6.73
C VAL A 77 -8.94 6.59 5.43
N HIS A 78 -9.15 5.73 4.42
CA HIS A 78 -8.53 5.88 3.10
C HIS A 78 -8.86 7.24 2.47
N TRP A 79 -10.13 7.64 2.45
CA TRP A 79 -10.54 8.93 1.89
C TRP A 79 -10.03 10.13 2.68
N VAL A 80 -10.00 10.04 4.01
CA VAL A 80 -9.42 11.09 4.85
C VAL A 80 -7.94 11.27 4.55
N CYS A 81 -7.17 10.18 4.47
CA CYS A 81 -5.75 10.24 4.09
C CYS A 81 -5.57 10.82 2.69
N ASN A 82 -6.37 10.39 1.71
CA ASN A 82 -6.32 10.92 0.35
C ASN A 82 -6.62 12.42 0.30
N PHE A 83 -7.62 12.88 1.06
CA PHE A 83 -7.94 14.30 1.18
C PHE A 83 -6.77 15.10 1.78
N LEU A 84 -6.14 14.61 2.85
CA LEU A 84 -4.99 15.27 3.46
C LEU A 84 -3.80 15.34 2.51
N VAL A 85 -3.50 14.25 1.79
CA VAL A 85 -2.45 14.25 0.77
C VAL A 85 -2.77 15.29 -0.30
N GLY A 86 -3.99 15.30 -0.86
CA GLY A 86 -4.39 16.28 -1.87
C GLY A 86 -4.32 17.72 -1.38
N LEU A 87 -4.61 17.97 -0.10
CA LEU A 87 -4.56 19.29 0.52
C LEU A 87 -3.13 19.79 0.71
N TYR A 88 -2.24 18.95 1.25
CA TYR A 88 -0.90 19.37 1.66
C TYR A 88 0.20 19.09 0.63
N PHE A 89 -0.07 18.33 -0.43
CA PHE A 89 0.97 17.89 -1.37
C PHE A 89 1.75 19.05 -1.98
N LEU A 90 1.07 20.07 -2.52
CA LEU A 90 1.75 21.21 -3.15
C LEU A 90 2.56 22.03 -2.14
N GLU A 91 2.03 22.23 -0.93
CA GLU A 91 2.73 22.94 0.15
C GLU A 91 3.99 22.19 0.62
N LEU A 92 3.90 20.85 0.73
CA LEU A 92 5.05 20.01 1.06
C LEU A 92 6.10 20.03 -0.05
N VAL A 93 5.69 20.00 -1.32
CA VAL A 93 6.60 20.09 -2.47
C VAL A 93 7.28 21.45 -2.52
N ASP A 94 6.57 22.55 -2.26
CA ASP A 94 7.15 23.89 -2.22
C ASP A 94 8.20 24.02 -1.11
N LYS A 95 7.92 23.44 0.06
CA LYS A 95 8.80 23.53 1.23
C LYS A 95 10.01 22.59 1.20
N PHE A 96 9.82 21.36 0.72
CA PHE A 96 10.82 20.29 0.81
C PHE A 96 11.36 19.84 -0.55
N GLY A 97 10.75 20.26 -1.65
CA GLY A 97 11.06 19.79 -2.99
C GLY A 97 10.38 18.45 -3.33
N VAL A 98 10.35 18.13 -4.62
CA VAL A 98 9.67 16.92 -5.14
C VAL A 98 10.34 15.64 -4.64
N GLY A 99 11.68 15.58 -4.63
CA GLY A 99 12.45 14.40 -4.26
C GLY A 99 12.11 13.87 -2.86
N PRO A 100 12.25 14.67 -1.79
CA PRO A 100 11.91 14.24 -0.43
C PRO A 100 10.45 13.84 -0.24
N VAL A 101 9.50 14.55 -0.90
CA VAL A 101 8.07 14.21 -0.83
C VAL A 101 7.80 12.85 -1.45
N TYR A 102 8.28 12.58 -2.67
CA TYR A 102 8.14 11.27 -3.31
C TYR A 102 8.91 10.17 -2.56
N GLY A 103 10.08 10.49 -1.99
CA GLY A 103 10.84 9.58 -1.14
C GLY A 103 10.08 9.16 0.11
N SER A 104 9.32 10.09 0.72
CA SER A 104 8.46 9.77 1.86
C SER A 104 7.34 8.80 1.48
N PHE A 105 6.72 8.95 0.30
CA PHE A 105 5.72 8.00 -0.20
C PHE A 105 6.34 6.63 -0.50
N GLY A 106 7.54 6.59 -1.07
CA GLY A 106 8.31 5.35 -1.26
C GLY A 106 8.60 4.64 0.05
N ALA A 107 9.01 5.38 1.09
CA ALA A 107 9.26 4.83 2.42
C ALA A 107 7.99 4.26 3.07
N VAL A 108 6.87 4.99 3.02
CA VAL A 108 5.57 4.51 3.53
C VAL A 108 5.11 3.26 2.76
N SER A 109 5.28 3.24 1.44
CA SER A 109 4.96 2.08 0.61
C SER A 109 5.80 0.86 1.01
N LEU A 110 7.09 1.04 1.29
CA LEU A 110 7.97 -0.04 1.73
C LEU A 110 7.58 -0.57 3.11
N ILE A 111 7.32 0.32 4.07
CA ILE A 111 6.85 -0.05 5.41
C ILE A 111 5.53 -0.84 5.30
N SER A 112 4.61 -0.39 4.44
CA SER A 112 3.36 -1.10 4.19
C SER A 112 3.58 -2.48 3.57
N ALA A 113 4.53 -2.63 2.65
CA ALA A 113 4.87 -3.92 2.04
C ALA A 113 5.45 -4.89 3.08
N ILE A 114 6.34 -4.40 3.95
CA ILE A 114 6.90 -5.15 5.07
C ILE A 114 5.78 -5.56 6.03
N PHE A 115 4.92 -4.63 6.43
CA PHE A 115 3.78 -4.93 7.29
C PHE A 115 2.88 -6.02 6.70
N ALA A 116 2.57 -5.92 5.40
CA ALA A 116 1.78 -6.92 4.71
C ALA A 116 2.46 -8.30 4.71
N ALA A 117 3.79 -8.36 4.50
CA ALA A 117 4.53 -9.62 4.48
C ALA A 117 4.55 -10.35 5.84
N TYR A 118 4.57 -9.62 6.95
CA TYR A 118 4.68 -10.22 8.29
C TYR A 118 3.33 -10.40 9.00
N PHE A 119 2.38 -9.48 8.81
CA PHE A 119 1.15 -9.42 9.61
C PHE A 119 -0.11 -9.89 8.87
N ILE A 120 -0.14 -9.83 7.53
CA ILE A 120 -1.31 -10.32 6.77
C ILE A 120 -1.20 -11.83 6.62
N VAL A 121 -2.27 -12.52 7.03
CA VAL A 121 -2.40 -13.97 6.85
C VAL A 121 -2.81 -14.27 5.41
N GLU A 122 -2.18 -15.26 4.78
CA GLU A 122 -2.59 -15.76 3.47
C GLU A 122 -4.01 -16.35 3.54
N THR A 123 -4.95 -15.72 2.84
CA THR A 123 -6.36 -16.11 2.79
C THR A 123 -6.68 -16.99 1.57
N LYS A 124 -5.77 -17.10 0.59
CA LYS A 124 -6.02 -17.84 -0.64
C LYS A 124 -6.32 -19.32 -0.39
N GLY A 125 -7.46 -19.75 -0.93
CA GLY A 125 -7.85 -21.17 -0.96
C GLY A 125 -8.22 -21.73 0.41
N ARG A 126 -8.40 -20.86 1.41
CA ARG A 126 -8.91 -21.21 2.72
C ARG A 126 -10.38 -20.84 2.83
N SER A 127 -11.14 -21.62 3.60
CA SER A 127 -12.50 -21.22 3.95
C SER A 127 -12.47 -20.04 4.93
N LEU A 128 -13.56 -19.27 4.99
CA LEU A 128 -13.68 -18.18 5.97
C LEU A 128 -13.56 -18.70 7.42
N GLU A 129 -14.07 -19.91 7.69
CA GLU A 129 -13.92 -20.58 8.99
C GLU A 129 -12.45 -20.91 9.31
N GLU A 130 -11.67 -21.41 8.34
CA GLU A 130 -10.24 -21.67 8.53
C GLU A 130 -9.45 -20.39 8.82
N ILE A 131 -9.82 -19.28 8.16
CA ILE A 131 -9.23 -17.96 8.40
C ILE A 131 -9.55 -17.50 9.83
N GLU A 132 -10.83 -17.54 10.23
CA GLU A 132 -11.26 -17.16 11.58
C GLU A 132 -10.59 -18.03 12.68
N MET A 133 -10.48 -19.34 12.47
CA MET A 133 -9.77 -20.24 13.39
C MET A 133 -8.28 -19.89 13.50
N SER A 134 -7.61 -19.59 12.36
CA SER A 134 -6.20 -19.23 12.36
C SER A 134 -5.91 -17.90 13.06
N MET A 135 -6.87 -16.96 13.03
CA MET A 135 -6.80 -15.70 13.77
C MET A 135 -7.04 -15.91 15.27
N ASN A 136 -8.02 -16.74 15.64
CA ASN A 136 -8.32 -17.05 17.04
C ASN A 136 -7.19 -17.84 17.72
N ALA A 137 -6.55 -18.77 17.01
CA ALA A 137 -5.40 -19.52 17.52
C ALA A 137 -4.17 -18.64 17.80
N ARG A 138 -4.08 -17.46 17.19
CA ARG A 138 -3.02 -16.46 17.46
C ARG A 138 -3.33 -15.53 18.64
N LEU A 139 -4.56 -15.53 19.14
CA LEU A 139 -4.91 -14.78 20.35
C LEU A 139 -4.69 -15.70 21.57
N PRO A 140 -3.87 -15.30 22.57
CA PRO A 140 -3.79 -16.04 23.82
C PRO A 140 -5.20 -16.12 24.40
N ALA A 141 -5.61 -17.32 24.82
CA ALA A 141 -6.90 -17.55 25.44
C ALA A 141 -7.10 -16.49 26.53
N LYS A 142 -8.16 -15.69 26.40
CA LYS A 142 -8.56 -14.77 27.46
C LYS A 142 -9.06 -15.64 28.60
N ASP A 143 -8.16 -16.00 29.51
CA ASP A 143 -8.52 -16.60 30.78
C ASP A 143 -9.52 -15.66 31.47
N LYS A 144 -10.72 -16.20 31.70
CA LYS A 144 -11.83 -15.51 32.36
C LYS A 144 -11.61 -15.44 33.85
#